data_AF-A0A7H1N386-F1
#
_entry.id   AF-A0A7H1N386-F1
#
_cell.length_a   1.000
_cell.length_b   1.000
_cell.length_c   1.000
_cell.angle_alpha   90.00
_cell.angle_beta   90.00
_cell.angle_gamma   90.00
#
_symmetry.space_group_name_H-M   'P 1'
#
loop_
_entity.id
_entity.type
_entity.pdbx_description
1 polymer ?
#
loop_
_entity_poly.entity_id
_entity_poly.type
_entity_poly.pdbx_seq_one_letter_code
_entity_poly.pdbx_strand_id
1 'polypeptide(L)'
;MPFVLDASVTLSWVFDDEDHPFASQAMERIRADAAFVPAIWWFEVRNSLIVSERRGRLSAADSAAFLRALSRLPVSVDLNSP
;
A
#
# COMPACT_ATOMS: atom_id res chain seq x y z
N MET A 1 9.06 -16.53 1.02
CA MET A 1 8.95 -16.37 2.50
C MET A 1 8.02 -15.19 2.79
N PRO A 2 7.05 -15.32 3.69
CA PRO A 2 6.17 -14.20 4.03
C PRO A 2 6.95 -13.01 4.58
N PHE A 3 6.45 -11.81 4.35
CA PHE A 3 7.06 -10.56 4.82
C PHE A 3 6.00 -9.58 5.31
N VAL A 4 6.43 -8.62 6.12
CA VAL A 4 5.56 -7.54 6.58
C VAL A 4 5.63 -6.39 5.56
N LEU A 5 4.48 -5.97 5.04
CA LEU A 5 4.36 -4.84 4.15
C LEU A 5 3.98 -3.58 4.95
N ASP A 6 4.78 -2.54 4.82
CA ASP A 6 4.55 -1.27 5.49
C ASP A 6 3.59 -0.37 4.68
N ALA A 7 2.87 0.53 5.35
CA ALA A 7 1.96 1.45 4.70
C ALA A 7 2.69 2.47 3.82
N SER A 8 3.87 2.96 4.23
CA SER A 8 4.67 3.90 3.42
C SER A 8 5.13 3.28 2.09
N VAL A 9 5.55 2.01 2.14
CA VAL A 9 5.93 1.23 0.95
C VAL A 9 4.73 1.04 0.03
N THR A 10 3.57 0.70 0.59
CA THR A 10 2.33 0.57 -0.17
C THR A 10 1.96 1.88 -0.86
N LEU A 11 2.06 3.00 -0.13
CA LEU A 11 1.70 4.33 -0.63
C LEU A 11 2.65 4.82 -1.73
N SER A 12 3.91 4.38 -1.76
CA SER A 12 4.79 4.72 -2.89
C SER A 12 4.30 4.14 -4.23
N TRP A 13 3.48 3.08 -4.23
CA TRP A 13 2.92 2.50 -5.45
C TRP A 13 1.82 3.33 -6.12
N VAL A 14 1.28 4.36 -5.43
CA VAL A 14 0.27 5.26 -6.02
C VAL A 14 0.87 6.57 -6.55
N PHE A 15 2.13 6.87 -6.24
CA PHE A 15 2.81 8.08 -6.69
C PHE A 15 3.87 7.70 -7.73
N ASP A 16 3.62 8.03 -9.00
CA ASP A 16 4.54 7.74 -10.12
C ASP A 16 5.87 8.53 -10.06
N ASP A 17 5.97 9.53 -9.17
CA ASP A 17 7.10 10.47 -9.12
C ASP A 17 8.29 9.98 -8.28
N GLU A 18 8.17 8.84 -7.57
CA GLU A 18 9.24 8.34 -6.68
C GLU A 18 9.63 6.90 -7.06
N ASP A 19 10.74 6.78 -7.79
CA ASP A 19 11.37 5.50 -8.05
C ASP A 19 11.96 4.98 -6.73
N HIS A 20 11.23 4.10 -6.05
CA HIS A 20 11.60 3.59 -4.74
C HIS A 20 11.99 2.11 -4.87
N PRO A 21 13.31 1.77 -5.01
CA PRO A 21 13.76 0.40 -5.29
C PRO A 21 13.21 -0.64 -4.31
N PHE A 22 13.04 -0.24 -3.05
CA PHE A 22 12.45 -1.08 -2.01
C PHE A 22 10.97 -1.40 -2.26
N ALA A 23 10.20 -0.44 -2.75
CA ALA A 23 8.79 -0.64 -3.07
C ALA A 23 8.60 -1.48 -4.32
N SER A 24 9.44 -1.28 -5.33
CA SER A 24 9.47 -2.13 -6.53
C SER A 24 9.81 -3.58 -6.16
N GLN A 25 10.78 -3.80 -5.26
CA GLN A 25 11.09 -5.13 -4.76
C GLN A 25 9.93 -5.74 -3.96
N ALA A 26 9.24 -4.95 -3.12
CA ALA A 26 8.07 -5.42 -2.39
C ALA A 26 6.93 -5.82 -3.34
N MET A 27 6.69 -5.05 -4.41
CA MET A 27 5.71 -5.37 -5.45
C MET A 27 6.06 -6.66 -6.20
N GLU A 28 7.32 -6.86 -6.58
CA GLU A 28 7.71 -8.11 -7.24
C GLU A 28 7.63 -9.31 -6.29
N ARG A 29 7.96 -9.10 -5.01
CA ARG A 29 7.87 -10.16 -3.99
C ARG A 29 6.42 -10.57 -3.71
N ILE A 30 5.48 -9.63 -3.65
CA ILE A 30 4.07 -9.94 -3.36
C ILE A 30 3.38 -10.75 -4.47
N ARG A 31 3.96 -10.79 -5.68
CA ARG A 31 3.49 -11.67 -6.77
C ARG A 31 3.79 -13.15 -6.49
N ALA A 32 4.83 -13.44 -5.72
CA ALA A 32 5.31 -14.80 -5.45
C ALA A 32 5.05 -15.26 -4.00
N ASP A 33 4.91 -14.32 -3.07
CA ASP A 33 4.73 -14.55 -1.62
C ASP A 33 3.51 -13.80 -1.08
N ALA A 34 2.90 -14.31 -0.01
CA ALA A 34 1.91 -13.57 0.76
C ALA A 34 2.58 -12.49 1.62
N ALA A 35 1.94 -11.32 1.73
CA ALA A 35 2.35 -10.26 2.63
C ALA A 35 1.43 -10.20 3.86
N PHE A 36 2.02 -9.88 5.01
CA PHE A 36 1.29 -9.55 6.23
C PHE A 36 1.33 -8.05 6.47
N VAL A 37 0.25 -7.48 7.01
CA VAL A 37 0.19 -6.07 7.38
C VAL A 37 -0.34 -5.92 8.81
N PRO A 38 0.13 -4.93 9.59
CA PRO A 38 -0.49 -4.60 10.86
C PRO A 38 -1.96 -4.18 10.70
N ALA A 39 -2.78 -4.33 11.74
CA ALA A 39 -4.18 -3.90 11.69
C ALA A 39 -4.34 -2.40 11.39
N ILE A 40 -3.38 -1.57 11.85
CA ILE A 40 -3.39 -0.11 11.62
C ILE A 40 -3.13 0.28 10.16
N TRP A 41 -2.54 -0.60 9.36
CA TRP A 41 -2.09 -0.32 8.00
C TRP A 41 -3.21 0.25 7.09
N TRP A 42 -4.43 -0.29 7.18
CA TRP A 42 -5.57 0.21 6.40
C TRP A 42 -5.94 1.66 6.74
N PHE A 43 -5.76 2.05 8.01
CA PHE A 43 -6.02 3.41 8.46
C PHE A 43 -4.95 4.37 7.95
N GLU A 44 -3.69 3.95 7.94
CA GLU A 44 -2.56 4.74 7.41
C GLU A 44 -2.67 4.94 5.91
N VAL A 45 -2.99 3.87 5.16
CA VAL A 45 -3.23 3.94 3.71
C VAL A 45 -4.39 4.89 3.42
N ARG A 46 -5.54 4.70 4.07
CA ARG A 46 -6.72 5.56 3.85
C ARG A 46 -6.44 7.02 4.22
N ASN A 47 -5.82 7.28 5.36
CA ASN A 47 -5.53 8.63 5.81
C ASN A 47 -4.59 9.34 4.82
N SER A 48 -3.57 8.65 4.35
CA SER A 48 -2.62 9.20 3.37
C SER A 48 -3.27 9.51 2.03
N LEU A 49 -4.17 8.65 1.53
CA LEU A 49 -4.95 8.94 0.32
C LEU A 49 -5.81 10.20 0.49
N ILE A 50 -6.54 10.32 1.60
CA ILE A 50 -7.36 11.51 1.91
C ILE A 50 -6.49 12.77 1.99
N VAL A 51 -5.32 12.70 2.63
CA VAL A 51 -4.40 13.83 2.75
C VAL A 51 -3.84 14.23 1.37
N SER A 52 -3.51 13.26 0.51
CA SER A 52 -3.03 13.52 -0.85
C SER A 52 -4.12 14.09 -1.76
N GLU A 53 -5.37 13.64 -1.64
CA GLU A 53 -6.52 14.26 -2.31
C GLU A 53 -6.72 15.71 -1.90
N ARG A 54 -6.69 16.00 -0.59
CA ARG A 54 -6.81 17.37 -0.06
C ARG A 54 -5.69 18.28 -0.54
N ARG A 55 -4.51 17.72 -0.83
CA ARG A 55 -3.35 18.44 -1.37
C ARG A 55 -3.35 18.52 -2.89
N GLY A 56 -4.35 17.96 -3.58
CA GLY A 56 -4.44 17.94 -5.04
C GLY A 56 -3.41 17.04 -5.73
N ARG A 57 -2.78 16.11 -4.99
CA ARG A 57 -1.78 15.17 -5.53
C ARG A 57 -2.40 13.90 -6.12
N LEU A 58 -3.62 13.56 -5.70
CA LEU A 58 -4.42 12.47 -6.23
C LEU A 58 -5.85 12.95 -6.43
N SER A 59 -6.52 12.44 -7.46
CA SER A 59 -7.98 12.54 -7.53
C SER A 59 -8.64 11.40 -6.74
N ALA A 60 -9.90 11.57 -6.37
CA ALA A 60 -10.69 10.49 -5.77
C ALA A 60 -10.81 9.27 -6.69
N ALA A 61 -10.74 9.48 -8.03
CA ALA A 61 -10.73 8.39 -8.99
C ALA A 61 -9.43 7.57 -8.93
N ASP A 62 -8.28 8.24 -8.76
CA ASP A 62 -6.97 7.60 -8.60
C ASP A 62 -6.92 6.78 -7.31
N SER A 63 -7.34 7.35 -6.18
CA SER A 63 -7.44 6.64 -4.91
C SER A 63 -8.34 5.40 -5.02
N ALA A 64 -9.50 5.53 -5.68
CA ALA A 64 -10.40 4.40 -5.87
C ALA A 64 -9.82 3.33 -6.79
N ALA A 65 -9.07 3.72 -7.83
CA ALA A 65 -8.36 2.77 -8.70
C ALA A 65 -7.25 2.03 -7.94
N PHE A 66 -6.48 2.77 -7.14
CA PHE A 66 -5.42 2.21 -6.31
C PHE A 66 -5.96 1.20 -5.30
N LEU A 67 -7.01 1.55 -4.55
CA LEU A 67 -7.64 0.63 -3.59
C LEU A 67 -8.19 -0.64 -4.25
N ARG A 68 -8.73 -0.54 -5.48
CA ARG A 68 -9.17 -1.72 -6.25
C ARG A 68 -8.01 -2.60 -6.70
N ALA A 69 -6.85 -2.02 -7.01
CA ALA A 69 -5.65 -2.79 -7.32
C ALA A 69 -5.10 -3.47 -6.07
N LEU A 70 -5.02 -2.71 -4.96
CA LEU A 70 -4.53 -3.16 -3.67
C LEU A 70 -5.36 -4.33 -3.11
N SER A 71 -6.68 -4.31 -3.28
CA SER A 71 -7.57 -5.40 -2.83
C SER A 71 -7.39 -6.72 -3.60
N ARG A 72 -6.59 -6.74 -4.68
CA ARG A 72 -6.27 -7.95 -5.45
C ARG A 72 -4.93 -8.56 -5.04
N LEU A 73 -4.14 -7.87 -4.21
CA LEU A 73 -2.87 -8.37 -3.72
C LEU A 73 -3.09 -9.39 -2.58
N PRO A 74 -2.23 -10.41 -2.46
CA PRO A 74 -2.31 -11.41 -1.39
C PRO A 74 -1.80 -10.85 -0.05
N VAL A 75 -2.54 -9.88 0.50
CA VAL A 75 -2.26 -9.22 1.78
C VAL A 75 -3.19 -9.78 2.87
N SER A 76 -2.62 -10.21 3.99
CA SER A 76 -3.34 -10.67 5.18
C SER A 76 -3.03 -9.78 6.37
N VAL A 77 -4.03 -9.46 7.20
CA VAL A 77 -3.79 -8.71 8.44
C VAL A 77 -3.16 -9.65 9.47
N ASP A 78 -2.02 -9.27 10.03
CA ASP A 78 -1.45 -9.92 11.21
C ASP A 78 -2.02 -9.30 12.49
N LEU A 79 -2.84 -10.08 13.19
CA LEU A 79 -3.50 -9.67 14.43
C LEU A 79 -2.58 -9.75 15.66
N ASN A 80 -1.35 -10.26 15.49
CA ASN A 80 -0.35 -10.35 16.56
C ASN A 80 0.64 -9.19 16.54
N SER A 81 0.58 -8.35 15.50
CA SER A 81 1.36 -7.12 15.43
C SER A 81 0.63 -6.00 16.20
N PRO A 82 1.31 -5.27 17.09
CA PRO A 82 0.70 -4.24 17.95
C PRO A 82 0.07 -3.08 17.17
#